data_AF-A0A2Z5VJ23-F1
#
_entry.id   AF-A0A2Z5VJ23-F1
#
_cell.length_a   1.000
_cell.length_b   1.000
_cell.length_c   1.000
_cell.angle_alpha   90.00
_cell.angle_beta   90.00
_cell.angle_gamma   90.00
#
_symmetry.space_group_name_H-M   'P 1'
#
loop_
_entity.id
_entity.type
_entity.pdbx_description
1 polymer ?
#
loop_
_entity_poly.entity_id
_entity_poly.type
_entity_poly.pdbx_seq_one_letter_code
_entity_poly.pdbx_strand_id
1 'polypeptide(L)'
;DAFKERVIRNSLRPPAVPGIGRTEKYSSRLFDPSVRLAADIRDNEGRVFARQGEVMNPLQYVPFNQTLYFINGDDPAQVAWMKRQTPPTLESKIILVQGSIPEMQKSLDSRVYFDQNGVLCQRLGIDQVPARVSAVPGDRFLKVEFIPAEEGRK
;
A
#
# COMPACT_ATOMS: atom_id res chain seq x y z
N ASP A 1 13.14 -5.22 -32.67
CA ASP A 1 11.80 -5.49 -32.10
C ASP A 1 11.76 -6.08 -30.68
N ALA A 2 12.77 -6.83 -30.21
CA ALA A 2 12.80 -7.34 -28.82
C ALA A 2 12.86 -6.27 -27.70
N PHE A 3 13.44 -5.09 -27.96
CA PHE A 3 13.52 -4.00 -26.97
C PHE A 3 12.17 -3.34 -26.70
N LYS A 4 11.34 -3.14 -27.75
CA LYS A 4 9.99 -2.56 -27.62
C LYS A 4 9.07 -3.49 -26.84
N GLU A 5 9.11 -4.79 -27.11
CA GLU A 5 8.36 -5.78 -26.34
C GLU A 5 8.79 -5.83 -24.87
N ARG A 6 10.09 -5.70 -24.58
CA ARG A 6 10.61 -5.66 -23.21
C ARG A 6 10.17 -4.39 -22.46
N VAL A 7 10.09 -3.24 -23.13
CA VAL A 7 9.59 -1.99 -22.55
C VAL A 7 8.10 -2.07 -22.24
N ILE A 8 7.29 -2.64 -23.14
CA ILE A 8 5.86 -2.88 -22.89
C ILE A 8 5.68 -3.91 -21.77
N ARG A 9 6.41 -5.03 -21.80
CA ARG A 9 6.31 -6.09 -20.79
C ARG A 9 6.69 -5.59 -19.39
N ASN A 10 7.77 -4.81 -19.26
CA ASN A 10 8.16 -4.19 -17.99
C ASN A 10 7.17 -3.11 -17.53
N SER A 11 6.53 -2.40 -18.47
CA SER A 11 5.49 -1.41 -18.13
C SER A 11 4.23 -2.07 -17.56
N LEU A 12 3.92 -3.30 -17.98
CA LEU A 12 2.72 -4.03 -17.56
C LEU A 12 2.98 -4.99 -16.38
N ARG A 13 4.24 -5.38 -16.18
CA ARG A 13 4.68 -6.26 -15.10
C ARG A 13 5.98 -5.71 -14.48
N PRO A 14 5.87 -4.75 -13.56
CA PRO A 14 7.03 -4.16 -12.90
C PRO A 14 7.85 -5.21 -12.13
N PRO A 15 9.13 -4.95 -11.85
CA PRO A 15 9.93 -5.79 -10.98
C PRO A 15 9.29 -5.93 -9.60
N ALA A 16 9.36 -7.13 -9.02
CA ALA A 16 8.88 -7.39 -7.67
C ALA A 16 9.60 -6.50 -6.66
N VAL A 17 8.88 -6.05 -5.63
CA VAL A 17 9.45 -5.34 -4.49
C VAL A 17 10.34 -6.32 -3.71
N PRO A 18 11.65 -6.04 -3.56
CA PRO A 18 12.56 -6.95 -2.89
C PRO A 18 12.25 -7.05 -1.39
N GLY A 19 12.46 -8.23 -0.81
CA GLY A 19 12.35 -8.47 0.63
C GLY A 19 10.92 -8.63 1.16
N ILE A 20 9.91 -8.67 0.29
CA ILE A 20 8.52 -8.92 0.71
C ILE A 20 8.22 -10.41 0.73
N GLY A 21 7.98 -10.96 1.92
CA GLY A 21 7.58 -12.35 2.15
C GLY A 21 6.07 -12.57 2.09
N ARG A 22 5.67 -13.83 2.29
CA ARG A 22 4.25 -14.19 2.52
C ARG A 22 3.92 -14.03 4.00
N THR A 23 2.76 -13.46 4.30
CA THR A 23 2.23 -13.44 5.66
C THR A 23 1.76 -14.83 6.07
N GLU A 24 2.45 -15.44 7.03
CA GLU A 24 2.11 -16.79 7.54
C GLU A 24 1.24 -16.74 8.80
N LYS A 25 1.35 -15.66 9.60
CA LYS A 25 0.60 -15.49 10.85
C LYS A 25 -0.01 -14.11 10.91
N TYR A 26 -1.21 -14.02 11.47
CA TYR A 26 -1.83 -12.72 11.72
C TYR A 26 -1.00 -11.92 12.72
N SER A 27 -0.75 -10.66 12.38
CA SER A 27 -0.19 -9.67 13.30
C SER A 27 -0.69 -8.28 12.92
N SER A 28 -0.58 -7.34 13.86
CA SER A 28 -0.90 -5.95 13.57
C SER A 28 -0.06 -5.00 14.40
N ARG A 29 0.11 -3.78 13.91
CA ARG A 29 0.75 -2.69 14.65
C ARG A 29 0.20 -1.33 14.25
N LEU A 30 0.40 -0.37 15.13
CA LEU A 30 0.17 1.04 14.84
C LEU A 30 1.38 1.61 14.10
N PHE A 31 1.11 2.55 13.20
CA PHE A 31 2.11 3.30 12.45
C PHE A 31 1.84 4.80 12.64
N ASP A 32 2.84 5.53 13.11
CA ASP A 32 2.79 6.99 13.20
C ASP A 32 3.25 7.59 11.86
N PRO A 33 2.35 8.20 11.07
CA PRO A 33 2.71 8.81 9.80
C PRO A 33 3.39 10.18 9.96
N SER A 34 3.70 10.61 11.19
CA SER A 34 4.42 11.85 11.44
C SER A 34 5.75 11.88 10.69
N VAL A 35 5.99 12.97 9.98
CA VAL A 35 7.22 13.21 9.24
C VAL A 35 7.89 14.47 9.73
N ARG A 36 9.23 14.46 9.73
CA ARG A 36 10.00 15.68 9.87
C ARG A 36 10.06 16.38 8.51
N LEU A 37 9.65 17.63 8.46
CA LEU A 37 9.59 18.39 7.22
C LEU A 37 10.99 18.71 6.71
N ALA A 38 11.28 18.29 5.48
CA ALA A 38 12.58 18.52 4.84
C ALA A 38 12.73 19.97 4.33
N ALA A 39 11.62 20.68 4.15
CA ALA A 39 11.56 22.07 3.70
C ALA A 39 10.29 22.76 4.24
N ASP A 40 10.27 24.09 4.21
CA ASP A 40 9.08 24.89 4.49
C ASP A 40 7.93 24.51 3.52
N ILE A 41 6.73 24.31 4.07
CA ILE A 41 5.52 24.10 3.28
C ILE A 41 4.75 25.41 3.19
N ARG A 42 4.36 25.77 1.96
CA ARG A 42 3.63 26.98 1.64
C ARG A 42 2.24 26.64 1.11
N ASP A 43 1.26 27.47 1.44
CA ASP A 43 -0.05 27.44 0.80
C ASP A 43 0.03 28.03 -0.63
N ASN A 44 -1.13 28.07 -1.30
CA ASN A 44 -1.28 28.62 -2.65
C ASN A 44 -1.03 30.15 -2.73
N GLU A 45 -1.09 30.86 -1.60
CA GLU A 45 -0.77 32.30 -1.49
C GLU A 45 0.70 32.54 -1.12
N GLY A 46 1.49 31.47 -0.96
CA GLY A 46 2.91 31.53 -0.64
C GLY A 46 3.20 31.71 0.86
N ARG A 47 2.19 31.65 1.73
CA ARG A 47 2.38 31.74 3.18
C ARG A 47 2.91 30.41 3.71
N VAL A 48 3.98 30.49 4.50
CA VAL A 48 4.54 29.31 5.17
C VAL A 48 3.62 28.92 6.32
N PHE A 49 3.01 27.73 6.25
CA PHE A 49 2.15 27.20 7.32
C PHE A 49 2.77 26.04 8.09
N ALA A 50 3.89 25.50 7.61
CA ALA A 50 4.73 24.57 8.35
C ALA A 50 6.20 24.77 7.99
N ARG A 51 7.09 24.77 8.98
CA ARG A 51 8.51 25.10 8.83
C ARG A 51 9.36 23.84 8.66
N GLN A 52 10.46 23.99 7.93
CA GLN A 52 11.51 22.99 7.86
C GLN A 52 11.93 22.56 9.28
N GLY A 53 12.07 21.24 9.48
CA GLY A 53 12.46 20.67 10.76
C GLY A 53 11.30 20.41 11.72
N GLU A 54 10.09 20.95 11.48
CA GLU A 54 8.91 20.61 12.28
C GLU A 54 8.51 19.14 12.07
N VAL A 55 7.91 18.54 13.11
CA VAL A 55 7.30 17.21 13.02
C VAL A 55 5.81 17.40 12.81
N MET A 56 5.32 16.95 11.66
CA MET A 56 3.92 17.10 11.26
C MET A 56 3.30 15.73 11.04
N ASN A 57 2.12 15.51 11.63
CA ASN A 57 1.30 14.35 11.30
C ASN A 57 0.25 14.73 10.24
N PRO A 58 0.29 14.15 9.03
CA PRO A 58 -0.63 14.52 7.95
C PRO A 58 -2.09 14.20 8.28
N LEU A 59 -2.36 13.23 9.15
CA LEU A 59 -3.73 12.84 9.53
C LEU A 59 -4.47 13.90 10.34
N GLN A 60 -3.75 14.88 10.91
CA GLN A 60 -4.35 16.01 11.60
C GLN A 60 -4.95 17.04 10.65
N TYR A 61 -4.55 17.01 9.37
CA TYR A 61 -4.95 18.00 8.37
C TYR A 61 -5.77 17.37 7.24
N VAL A 62 -5.46 16.12 6.88
CA VAL A 62 -6.14 15.38 5.82
C VAL A 62 -6.55 14.01 6.36
N PRO A 63 -7.86 13.71 6.42
CA PRO A 63 -8.32 12.41 6.89
C PRO A 63 -7.90 11.30 5.92
N PHE A 64 -7.47 10.16 6.46
CA PHE A 64 -7.17 8.97 5.66
C PHE A 64 -8.46 8.17 5.41
N ASN A 65 -9.14 8.49 4.33
CA ASN A 65 -10.47 8.01 3.97
C ASN A 65 -10.48 6.73 3.09
N GLN A 66 -9.35 6.04 3.01
CA GLN A 66 -9.19 4.87 2.14
C GLN A 66 -8.59 3.67 2.90
N THR A 67 -8.79 2.47 2.37
CA THR A 67 -8.09 1.25 2.82
C THR A 67 -7.12 0.82 1.74
N LEU A 68 -5.87 0.57 2.13
CA LEU A 68 -4.86 0.02 1.22
C LEU A 68 -4.70 -1.47 1.46
N TYR A 69 -4.74 -2.24 0.39
CA TYR A 69 -4.46 -3.67 0.38
C TYR A 69 -3.18 -3.94 -0.37
N PHE A 70 -2.23 -4.62 0.24
CA PHE A 70 -0.97 -5.03 -0.38
C PHE A 70 -1.00 -6.54 -0.61
N ILE A 71 -0.79 -6.97 -1.86
CA ILE A 71 -0.80 -8.39 -2.24
C ILE A 71 0.30 -8.71 -3.25
N ASN A 72 0.73 -9.97 -3.26
CA ASN A 72 1.41 -10.57 -4.40
C ASN A 72 0.36 -11.07 -5.41
N GLY A 73 0.30 -10.46 -6.59
CA GLY A 73 -0.63 -10.83 -7.65
C GLY A 73 -0.30 -12.16 -8.36
N ASP A 74 0.92 -12.68 -8.17
CA ASP A 74 1.32 -14.00 -8.69
C ASP A 74 0.93 -15.15 -7.78
N ASP A 75 0.45 -14.84 -6.57
CA ASP A 75 0.06 -15.80 -5.56
C ASP A 75 -1.46 -16.00 -5.58
N PRO A 76 -1.97 -17.13 -6.12
CA PRO A 76 -3.41 -17.33 -6.30
C PRO A 76 -4.18 -17.28 -4.98
N ALA A 77 -3.56 -17.69 -3.87
CA ALA A 77 -4.20 -17.64 -2.56
C ALA A 77 -4.39 -16.19 -2.10
N GLN A 78 -3.44 -15.29 -2.36
CA GLN A 78 -3.58 -13.87 -2.04
C GLN A 78 -4.62 -13.18 -2.93
N VAL A 79 -4.67 -13.54 -4.21
CA VAL A 79 -5.70 -13.05 -5.14
C VAL A 79 -7.09 -13.50 -4.66
N ALA A 80 -7.24 -14.77 -4.29
CA ALA A 80 -8.48 -15.30 -3.73
C ALA A 80 -8.84 -14.63 -2.40
N TRP A 81 -7.85 -14.36 -1.53
CA TRP A 81 -8.04 -13.59 -0.30
C TRP A 81 -8.57 -12.19 -0.58
N MET A 82 -7.99 -11.49 -1.56
CA MET A 82 -8.41 -10.14 -1.93
C MET A 82 -9.85 -10.11 -2.43
N LYS A 83 -10.26 -11.09 -3.24
CA LYS A 83 -11.66 -11.21 -3.73
C LYS A 83 -12.70 -11.38 -2.62
N ARG A 84 -12.29 -11.85 -1.43
CA ARG A 84 -13.18 -12.00 -0.27
C ARG A 84 -13.27 -10.75 0.60
N GLN A 85 -12.47 -9.72 0.31
CA GLN A 85 -12.43 -8.52 1.17
C GLN A 85 -13.63 -7.62 0.91
N THR A 86 -14.25 -7.19 1.99
CA THR A 86 -15.13 -6.02 2.00
C THR A 86 -14.35 -4.88 2.66
N PRO A 87 -13.97 -3.83 1.92
CA PRO A 87 -13.25 -2.70 2.49
C PRO A 87 -14.03 -2.04 3.64
N PRO A 88 -13.36 -1.67 4.75
CA PRO A 88 -14.01 -0.95 5.84
C PRO A 88 -14.29 0.53 5.49
N THR A 89 -13.79 1.02 4.35
CA THR A 89 -13.95 2.39 3.86
C THR A 89 -14.59 2.39 2.47
N LEU A 90 -15.26 3.49 2.10
CA LEU A 90 -15.86 3.65 0.77
C LEU A 90 -14.82 3.55 -0.35
N GLU A 91 -13.62 4.09 -0.13
CA GLU A 91 -12.52 3.99 -1.07
C GLU A 91 -11.53 2.91 -0.65
N SER A 92 -11.04 2.13 -1.60
CA SER A 92 -9.92 1.21 -1.37
C SER A 92 -8.98 1.16 -2.56
N LYS A 93 -7.72 0.79 -2.29
CA LYS A 93 -6.70 0.59 -3.33
C LYS A 93 -6.04 -0.76 -3.15
N ILE A 94 -5.95 -1.49 -4.25
CA ILE A 94 -5.19 -2.74 -4.33
C ILE A 94 -3.82 -2.40 -4.88
N ILE A 95 -2.78 -2.69 -4.12
CA ILE A 95 -1.39 -2.36 -4.40
C ILE A 95 -0.62 -3.67 -4.53
N LEU A 96 -0.11 -3.92 -5.73
CA LEU A 96 0.73 -5.08 -5.99
C LEU A 96 2.16 -4.82 -5.53
N VAL A 97 2.75 -5.80 -4.85
CA VAL A 97 4.21 -5.85 -4.61
C VAL A 97 4.92 -6.73 -5.64
N GLN A 98 4.16 -7.56 -6.34
CA GLN A 98 4.61 -8.45 -7.41
C GLN A 98 3.40 -8.82 -8.28
N GLY A 99 3.63 -9.09 -9.57
CA GLY A 99 2.63 -9.58 -10.52
C GLY A 99 2.29 -8.61 -11.65
N SER A 100 1.44 -9.06 -12.56
CA SER A 100 1.04 -8.29 -13.76
C SER A 100 -0.14 -7.37 -13.45
N ILE A 101 0.01 -6.08 -13.73
CA ILE A 101 -1.04 -5.08 -13.52
C ILE A 101 -2.28 -5.40 -14.37
N PRO A 102 -2.20 -5.62 -15.70
CA PRO A 102 -3.39 -5.91 -16.51
C PRO A 102 -4.10 -7.19 -16.12
N GLU A 103 -3.36 -8.25 -15.79
CA GLU A 103 -3.95 -9.53 -15.36
C GLU A 103 -4.71 -9.35 -14.04
N MET A 104 -4.14 -8.60 -13.10
CA MET A 104 -4.81 -8.34 -11.81
C MET A 104 -6.00 -7.40 -11.95
N GLN A 105 -5.93 -6.37 -12.80
CA GLN A 105 -7.11 -5.54 -13.09
C GLN A 105 -8.26 -6.36 -13.64
N LYS A 106 -7.97 -7.27 -14.57
CA LYS A 106 -8.97 -8.19 -15.14
C LYS A 106 -9.48 -9.19 -14.10
N SER A 107 -8.58 -9.79 -13.30
CA SER A 107 -8.95 -10.85 -12.35
C SER A 107 -9.78 -10.31 -11.18
N LEU A 108 -9.47 -9.10 -10.71
CA LEU A 108 -10.10 -8.46 -9.55
C LEU A 108 -11.24 -7.52 -9.94
N ASP A 109 -11.44 -7.27 -11.23
CA ASP A 109 -12.40 -6.29 -11.76
C ASP A 109 -12.30 -4.94 -11.04
N SER A 110 -11.06 -4.47 -10.87
CA SER A 110 -10.74 -3.33 -10.01
C SER A 110 -9.49 -2.61 -10.50
N ARG A 111 -9.39 -1.31 -10.19
CA ARG A 111 -8.15 -0.58 -10.40
C ARG A 111 -7.09 -1.10 -9.44
N VAL A 112 -5.95 -1.49 -9.99
CA VAL A 112 -4.77 -1.91 -9.22
C VAL A 112 -3.63 -0.93 -9.43
N TYR A 113 -2.79 -0.81 -8.42
CA TYR A 113 -1.56 -0.03 -8.40
C TYR A 113 -0.40 -0.97 -8.15
N PHE A 114 0.82 -0.48 -8.29
CA PHE A 114 2.03 -1.23 -7.95
C PHE A 114 2.90 -0.37 -7.07
N ASP A 115 3.45 -0.93 -5.98
CA ASP A 115 4.38 -0.21 -5.13
C ASP A 115 5.78 -0.20 -5.77
N GLN A 116 5.92 0.57 -6.85
CA GLN A 116 7.15 0.59 -7.63
C GLN A 116 8.32 1.02 -6.74
N ASN A 117 9.38 0.21 -6.73
CA ASN A 117 10.56 0.37 -5.87
C ASN A 117 10.28 0.24 -4.36
N GLY A 118 9.09 -0.20 -3.94
CA GLY A 118 8.79 -0.50 -2.55
C GLY A 118 8.64 0.72 -1.63
N VAL A 119 8.32 1.90 -2.17
CA VAL A 119 8.29 3.17 -1.41
C VAL A 119 7.27 3.10 -0.28
N LEU A 120 6.07 2.59 -0.55
CA LEU A 120 5.03 2.46 0.47
C LEU A 120 5.36 1.35 1.45
N CYS A 121 5.85 0.20 0.98
CA CYS A 121 6.27 -0.90 1.82
C CYS A 121 7.36 -0.47 2.80
N GLN A 122 8.40 0.21 2.34
CA GLN A 122 9.46 0.75 3.19
C GLN A 122 8.92 1.75 4.20
N ARG A 123 8.13 2.73 3.75
CA ARG A 123 7.59 3.78 4.63
C ARG A 123 6.66 3.22 5.69
N LEU A 124 5.80 2.28 5.31
CA LEU A 124 4.82 1.68 6.21
C LEU A 124 5.41 0.54 7.03
N GLY A 125 6.62 0.06 6.71
CA GLY A 125 7.30 -1.09 7.32
C GLY A 125 6.69 -2.44 6.97
N ILE A 126 6.15 -2.58 5.76
CA ILE A 126 5.55 -3.82 5.26
C ILE A 126 6.67 -4.66 4.65
N ASP A 127 6.91 -5.82 5.24
CA ASP A 127 7.89 -6.83 4.81
C ASP A 127 7.23 -8.18 4.47
N GLN A 128 5.91 -8.28 4.61
CA GLN A 128 5.13 -9.46 4.27
C GLN A 128 3.72 -9.08 3.76
N VAL A 129 3.18 -9.89 2.85
CA VAL A 129 1.83 -9.73 2.28
C VAL A 129 1.05 -11.06 2.26
N PRO A 130 -0.29 -11.07 2.41
CA PRO A 130 -1.17 -9.91 2.39
C PRO A 130 -1.05 -8.98 3.59
N ALA A 131 -1.20 -7.68 3.32
CA ALA A 131 -1.30 -6.64 4.35
C ALA A 131 -2.45 -5.66 4.07
N ARG A 132 -3.07 -5.14 5.13
CA ARG A 132 -4.12 -4.12 5.09
C ARG A 132 -3.69 -2.90 5.91
N VAL A 133 -3.87 -1.71 5.36
CA VAL A 133 -3.61 -0.44 6.04
C VAL A 133 -4.88 0.38 6.08
N SER A 134 -5.29 0.82 7.26
CA SER A 134 -6.48 1.66 7.47
C SER A 134 -6.22 2.72 8.53
N ALA A 135 -7.04 3.77 8.56
CA ALA A 135 -7.03 4.72 9.67
C ALA A 135 -7.51 4.05 10.97
N VAL A 136 -7.01 4.53 12.11
CA VAL A 136 -7.63 4.28 13.41
C VAL A 136 -8.63 5.41 13.67
N PRO A 137 -9.94 5.12 13.82
CA PRO A 137 -10.95 6.16 14.04
C PRO A 137 -10.63 7.02 15.27
N GLY A 138 -10.66 8.34 15.10
CA GLY A 138 -10.42 9.30 16.18
C GLY A 138 -8.95 9.42 16.63
N ASP A 139 -8.02 8.83 15.90
CA ASP A 139 -6.60 8.82 16.26
C ASP A 139 -5.71 9.33 15.10
N ARG A 140 -4.44 9.59 15.40
CA ARG A 140 -3.41 10.06 14.47
C ARG A 140 -2.51 8.93 13.95
N PHE A 141 -2.90 7.68 14.14
CA PHE A 141 -2.17 6.50 13.68
C PHE A 141 -2.90 5.79 12.54
N LEU A 142 -2.12 5.08 11.73
CA LEU A 142 -2.63 4.04 10.83
C LEU A 142 -2.47 2.69 11.52
N LYS A 143 -3.42 1.78 11.27
CA LYS A 143 -3.28 0.36 11.60
C LYS A 143 -2.70 -0.36 10.39
N VAL A 144 -1.60 -1.08 10.58
CA VAL A 144 -1.04 -2.02 9.61
C VAL A 144 -1.31 -3.43 10.11
N GLU A 145 -2.06 -4.20 9.34
CA GLU A 145 -2.39 -5.59 9.63
C GLU A 145 -1.77 -6.50 8.59
N PHE A 146 -1.17 -7.59 9.05
CA PHE A 146 -0.67 -8.66 8.22
C PHE A 146 -1.62 -9.84 8.38
N ILE A 147 -2.20 -10.31 7.27
CA ILE A 147 -3.30 -11.27 7.29
C ILE A 147 -2.93 -12.46 6.40
N PRO A 148 -2.83 -13.70 6.93
CA PRO A 148 -2.62 -14.88 6.12
C PRO A 148 -3.70 -15.04 5.05
N ALA A 149 -3.30 -15.35 3.82
CA ALA A 149 -4.21 -15.48 2.68
C ALA A 149 -5.14 -16.70 2.81
N GLU A 150 -4.62 -17.74 3.44
CA GLU A 150 -5.30 -18.96 3.79
C GLU A 150 -5.43 -18.98 5.31
N GLU A 151 -6.64 -19.27 5.81
CA GLU A 151 -6.79 -19.54 7.23
C GLU A 151 -6.00 -20.81 7.53
N GLY A 152 -5.06 -20.72 8.48
CA GLY A 152 -4.32 -21.88 8.94
C GLY A 152 -5.32 -22.96 9.33
N ARG A 153 -5.28 -24.10 8.62
CA ARG A 153 -5.94 -25.32 9.10
C ARG A 153 -5.41 -25.55 10.52
N LYS A 154 -6.31 -25.45 11.50
CA LYS A 154 -6.07 -25.96 12.85
C LYS A 154 -5.93 -27.47 12.81
#